data_AF-A0A7J2V9L0-F1
#
_entry.id   AF-A0A7J2V9L0-F1
#
_cell.length_a   1.000
_cell.length_b   1.000
_cell.length_c   1.000
_cell.angle_alpha   90.00
_cell.angle_beta   90.00
_cell.angle_gamma   90.00
#
_symmetry.space_group_name_H-M   'P 1'
#
loop_
_entity.id
_entity.type
_entity.pdbx_description
1 polymer ?
#
loop_
_entity_poly.entity_id
_entity_poly.type
_entity_poly.pdbx_seq_one_letter_code
_entity_poly.pdbx_strand_id
1 'polypeptide(L)' 'MKAVVAFSGGLDTSTIVVLLRKKYEAEVITVTVDVGQEEDLLGVEEWAYKLGANKHYLIDSKEEFAEEYIFRAIKAN' A
#
# COMPACT_ATOMS: atom_id res chain seq x y z
N MET A 1 4.31 -18.77 5.48
CA MET A 1 4.73 -17.88 4.37
C MET A 1 4.55 -16.44 4.82
N LYS A 2 5.41 -15.50 4.42
CA LYS A 2 5.20 -14.06 4.65
C LYS A 2 5.02 -13.36 3.30
N ALA A 3 4.07 -12.44 3.23
CA ALA A 3 3.79 -11.65 2.02
C ALA A 3 3.68 -10.17 2.36
N VAL A 4 4.34 -9.33 1.56
CA VAL A 4 4.18 -7.88 1.60
C VAL A 4 3.27 -7.47 0.45
N VAL A 5 2.21 -6.72 0.75
CA VAL A 5 1.19 -6.29 -0.23
C VAL A 5 1.23 -4.79 -0.36
N ALA A 6 1.49 -4.30 -1.58
CA ALA A 6 1.17 -2.93 -1.94
C ALA A 6 -0.34 -2.75 -1.85
N PHE A 7 -0.79 -1.94 -0.90
CA PHE A 7 -2.17 -1.87 -0.45
C PHE A 7 -2.69 -0.46 -0.63
N SER A 8 -3.70 -0.28 -1.48
CA SER A 8 -4.38 1.01 -1.68
C SER A 8 -5.60 1.20 -0.77
N GLY A 9 -6.07 0.13 -0.12
CA GLY A 9 -7.36 0.17 0.60
C GLY A 9 -8.57 -0.11 -0.29
N GLY A 10 -8.41 -0.11 -1.61
CA GLY A 10 -9.45 -0.45 -2.58
C GLY A 10 -9.89 -1.92 -2.51
N LEU A 11 -10.98 -2.23 -3.22
CA LEU A 11 -11.59 -3.57 -3.23
C LEU A 11 -10.58 -4.67 -3.62
N ASP A 12 -9.83 -4.46 -4.70
CA ASP A 12 -8.94 -5.49 -5.25
C ASP A 12 -7.80 -5.83 -4.29
N THR A 13 -7.12 -4.82 -3.75
CA THR A 13 -6.04 -5.02 -2.78
C THR A 13 -6.57 -5.59 -1.46
N SER A 14 -7.80 -5.25 -1.08
CA SER A 14 -8.50 -5.85 0.06
C SER A 14 -8.78 -7.35 -0.12
N THR A 15 -9.26 -7.74 -1.31
CA THR A 15 -9.49 -9.15 -1.65
C THR A 15 -8.19 -9.94 -1.64
N ILE A 16 -7.08 -9.36 -2.12
CA ILE A 16 -5.75 -10.00 -2.09
C ILE A 16 -5.30 -10.29 -0.65
N VAL A 17 -5.43 -9.33 0.27
CA VAL A 17 -5.09 -9.53 1.70
C VAL A 17 -5.88 -10.70 2.28
N VAL A 18 -7.20 -10.74 2.04
CA VAL A 18 -8.06 -11.82 2.55
C VAL A 18 -7.70 -13.17 1.93
N LEU A 19 -7.41 -13.20 0.62
CA LEU A 19 -7.01 -14.42 -0.10
C LEU A 19 -5.69 -14.98 0.46
N LEU A 20 -4.66 -14.13 0.61
CA LEU A 20 -3.35 -14.52 1.14
C LEU A 20 -3.48 -15.06 2.56
N ARG A 21 -4.24 -14.39 3.42
CA ARG A 21 -4.48 -14.84 4.79
C ARG A 21 -5.27 -16.15 4.85
N LYS A 22 -6.38 -16.27 4.12
CA LYS A 22 -7.31 -17.41 4.27
C LYS A 22 -6.93 -18.65 3.47
N LYS A 23 -6.51 -18.47 2.22
CA LYS A 23 -6.21 -19.61 1.32
C LYS A 23 -4.78 -20.10 1.50
N TYR A 24 -3.85 -19.19 1.78
CA TYR A 24 -2.42 -19.50 1.82
C TYR A 24 -1.84 -19.40 3.24
N GLU A 25 -2.69 -19.11 4.24
CA GLU A 25 -2.28 -19.01 5.65
C GLU A 25 -1.04 -18.11 5.83
N ALA A 26 -0.97 -17.06 5.01
CA ALA A 26 0.16 -16.15 4.98
C ALA A 26 0.07 -15.14 6.12
N GLU A 27 1.22 -14.81 6.69
CA GLU A 27 1.39 -13.59 7.46
C GLU A 27 1.51 -12.42 6.47
N VAL A 28 0.56 -11.50 6.51
CA VAL A 28 0.43 -10.42 5.52
C VAL A 28 0.83 -9.09 6.14
N ILE A 29 1.79 -8.42 5.52
CA ILE A 29 2.18 -7.05 5.85
C ILE A 29 1.67 -6.17 4.71
N THR A 30 0.92 -5.13 5.01
CA THR A 30 0.44 -4.17 4.00
C THR A 30 1.29 -2.90 4.01
N VAL A 31 1.51 -2.33 2.84
CA VAL A 31 2.24 -1.08 2.66
C VAL A 31 1.45 -0.17 1.74
N THR A 32 1.13 1.03 2.22
CA THR A 32 0.56 2.12 1.44
C THR A 32 1.61 3.21 1.31
N VAL A 33 1.80 3.72 0.10
CA VAL A 33 2.73 4.82 -0.19
C VAL A 33 1.92 6.02 -0.65
N ASP A 34 2.04 7.13 0.07
CA ASP A 34 1.49 8.43 -0.32
C ASP A 34 2.43 9.11 -1.31
N VAL A 35 1.99 9.19 -2.56
CA VAL A 35 2.66 9.89 -3.65
C VAL A 35 1.87 11.12 -4.11
N GLY A 36 0.90 11.57 -3.30
CA GLY A 36 0.07 12.74 -3.57
C GLY A 36 -1.28 12.41 -4.21
N GLN A 37 -1.74 11.17 -4.11
CA GLN A 37 -3.10 10.79 -4.51
C GLN A 37 -4.16 11.49 -3.63
N GLU A 38 -5.31 11.83 -4.22
CA GLU A 38 -6.45 12.47 -3.52
C GLU A 38 -7.30 11.48 -2.68
N GLU A 39 -6.85 10.23 -2.53
CA GLU A 39 -7.57 9.22 -1.75
C GLU A 39 -7.49 9.52 -0.25
N ASP A 40 -8.57 9.22 0.47
CA ASP A 40 -8.56 9.33 1.94
C ASP A 40 -7.69 8.23 2.54
N LEU A 41 -6.45 8.57 2.84
CA LEU A 41 -5.52 7.71 3.55
C LEU A 41 -5.87 7.59 5.03
N LEU A 42 -6.75 8.45 5.56
CA LEU A 42 -7.24 8.34 6.93
C LEU A 42 -8.15 7.11 7.01
N GLY A 43 -7.65 6.08 7.68
CA GLY A 43 -8.39 4.82 7.90
C GLY A 43 -7.94 3.65 7.03
N VAL A 44 -7.01 3.85 6.08
CA VAL A 44 -6.43 2.74 5.31
C VAL A 44 -5.73 1.72 6.23
N GLU A 45 -5.08 2.20 7.29
CA GLU A 45 -4.44 1.35 8.31
C GLU A 45 -5.48 0.53 9.09
N GLU A 46 -6.52 1.19 9.60
CA GLU A 46 -7.59 0.52 10.34
C GLU A 46 -8.27 -0.54 9.46
N TRP A 47 -8.49 -0.20 8.19
CA TRP A 47 -9.05 -1.12 7.21
C TRP A 47 -8.14 -2.32 6.95
N ALA A 48 -6.83 -2.13 6.81
CA ALA A 48 -5.87 -3.22 6.66
C ALA A 48 -5.93 -4.20 7.85
N TYR A 49 -5.99 -3.69 9.09
CA TYR A 49 -6.12 -4.53 10.27
C TYR A 49 -7.47 -5.25 10.34
N LYS A 50 -8.58 -4.59 9.97
CA LYS A 50 -9.90 -5.24 9.86
C LYS A 50 -9.89 -6.43 8.87
N LEU A 51 -9.13 -6.32 7.79
CA LEU A 51 -8.94 -7.40 6.82
C LEU A 51 -8.02 -8.52 7.32
N GLY A 52 -7.29 -8.28 8.42
CA GLY A 52 -6.41 -9.23 9.08
C GLY A 52 -4.95 -9.17 8.67
N ALA A 53 -4.48 -8.01 8.19
CA ALA A 53 -3.04 -7.78 8.08
C ALA A 53 -2.36 -7.86 9.46
N ASN A 54 -1.16 -8.40 9.49
CA ASN A 54 -0.35 -8.53 10.71
C ASN A 54 0.39 -7.22 11.06
N LYS A 55 0.68 -6.41 10.05
CA LYS A 55 1.29 -5.09 10.19
C LYS A 55 0.91 -4.22 9.00
N HIS A 56 0.77 -2.93 9.23
CA HIS A 56 0.59 -1.92 8.20
C HIS A 56 1.73 -0.90 8.24
N TYR A 57 2.10 -0.38 7.08
CA TYR A 57 2.97 0.79 6.95
C TYR A 57 2.31 1.80 6.01
N LEU A 58 2.25 3.04 6.45
CA LEU A 58 1.95 4.20 5.62
C LEU A 58 3.24 5.00 5.47
N ILE A 59 3.68 5.19 4.23
CA ILE A 59 4.93 5.89 3.89
C ILE A 59 4.58 7.15 3.12
N ASP A 60 5.01 8.31 3.62
CA ASP A 60 4.97 9.56 2.84
C ASP A 60 6.17 9.61 1.90
N SER A 61 5.92 9.56 0.59
CA SER A 61 6.95 9.61 -0.46
C SER A 61 6.66 10.69 -1.49
N LYS A 62 5.86 11.72 -1.16
CA LYS A 62 5.51 12.80 -2.11
C LYS A 62 6.75 13.52 -2.65
N GLU A 63 7.67 13.90 -1.76
CA GLU A 63 8.90 14.60 -2.12
C GLU A 63 9.84 13.70 -2.94
N GLU A 64 10.06 12.46 -2.48
CA GLU A 64 10.88 11.47 -3.20
C GLU A 64 10.32 11.19 -4.60
N PHE A 65 9.00 11.02 -4.72
CA PHE A 65 8.35 10.76 -6.00
C PHE A 65 8.50 11.94 -6.97
N ALA A 66 8.35 13.18 -6.47
CA ALA A 66 8.51 14.39 -7.26
C ALA A 66 9.95 14.58 -7.76
N GLU A 67 10.93 14.49 -6.86
CA GLU A 67 12.33 14.81 -7.16
C GLU A 67 13.05 13.70 -7.93
N GLU A 68 12.84 12.45 -7.53
CA GLU A 68 13.65 11.34 -8.02
C GLU A 68 13.02 10.58 -9.18
N TYR A 69 11.72 10.75 -9.42
CA TYR A 69 11.02 10.07 -10.51
C TYR A 69 10.43 11.07 -11.51
N ILE A 70 9.52 11.95 -11.07
CA ILE A 70 8.85 12.90 -11.96
C ILE A 70 9.86 13.87 -12.60
N PHE A 71 10.70 14.53 -11.81
CA PHE A 71 11.63 15.52 -12.33
C PHE A 71 12.68 14.90 -13.27
N ARG A 72 13.14 13.68 -12.97
CA ARG A 72 14.04 12.94 -13.87
C ARG A 72 13.35 12.57 -15.19
N ALA A 73 12.09 12.15 -15.15
CA ALA A 73 11.31 11.82 -16.34
C ALA A 73 11.07 13.06 -17.23
N ILE A 74 10.79 14.23 -16.63
CA ILE A 74 10.65 15.49 -17.36
C ILE A 74 11.96 15.87 -18.04
N LYS A 75 13.11 15.78 -17.34
CA LYS A 75 14.44 16.08 -17.91
C LYS A 75 14.85 15.19 -19.09
N ALA A 76 14.24 14.02 -19.21
CA ALA A 76 14.53 13.07 -20.29
C ALA A 76 13.71 13.33 -21.58
N ASN A 77 12.71 14.22 -21.53
CA ASN A 77 11.99 14.72 -22.71
C ASN A 77 12.75 15.88 -23.37
#